data_AF-A0A9W8DLF8-F1
#
_entry.id   AF-A0A9W8DLF8-F1
#
_cell.length_a   1.000
_cell.length_b   1.000
_cell.length_c   1.000
_cell.angle_alpha   90.00
_cell.angle_beta   90.00
_cell.angle_gamma   90.00
#
_symmetry.space_group_name_H-M   'P 1'
#
loop_
_entity.id
_entity.type
_entity.pdbx_description
1 polymer ?
#
loop_
_entity_poly.entity_id
_entity_poly.type
_entity_poly.pdbx_seq_one_letter_code
_entity_poly.pdbx_strand_id
1 'polypeptide(L)'
;MRKVITSRTILAMLLVALIQTVVIAALEAMIAYFFFSTVKDPFDGQDTDKGIPIYLILFVVAQLFLLGMVWDTVRHRNSIQLIGVVVFDLCILSYSIFQYFQITNLESGDTDATVQDGDYATRFATMKENMRPFLVAIPCIVGGAFLIYLYLGVRLHRDFGWDIFKQIGANASIRRMYRAYHVFVLLIKLDVFFFLGYSIQFIILVLRTTVVELWLTVAAVPITLVILLLAVYAVRFESRPTMMLFMFGLLLTMVYFIYRLVRIYDSSQVQRYANTSKFLTFFAAVSLLVSVCTFLQAIICYRNFGRGLKDHLQGKEDEK
;
A
#
# COMPACT_ATOMS: atom_id res chain seq x y z
N MET A 1 -8.28 35.44 8.29
CA MET A 1 -9.38 34.45 8.07
C MET A 1 -8.93 33.19 7.31
N ARG A 2 -8.32 33.26 6.11
CA ARG A 2 -7.89 32.08 5.33
C ARG A 2 -6.94 31.13 6.09
N LYS A 3 -5.90 31.64 6.77
CA LYS A 3 -4.97 30.82 7.58
C LYS A 3 -5.65 30.02 8.71
N VAL A 4 -6.68 30.58 9.34
CA VAL A 4 -7.44 29.92 10.43
C VAL A 4 -8.30 28.79 9.87
N ILE A 5 -8.91 29.00 8.71
CA ILE A 5 -9.71 28.00 8.00
C ILE A 5 -8.81 26.84 7.54
N THR A 6 -7.64 27.13 6.96
CA THR A 6 -6.68 26.10 6.55
C THR A 6 -6.21 25.28 7.76
N SER A 7 -5.94 25.93 8.90
CA SER A 7 -5.57 25.24 10.15
C SER A 7 -6.67 24.27 10.63
N ARG A 8 -7.94 24.70 10.62
CA ARG A 8 -9.07 23.83 10.99
C ARG A 8 -9.26 22.66 10.02
N THR A 9 -9.04 22.89 8.72
CA THR A 9 -9.20 21.85 7.69
C THR A 9 -8.09 20.79 7.79
N ILE A 10 -6.86 21.24 8.08
CA ILE A 10 -5.72 20.36 8.39
C ILE A 10 -6.01 19.50 9.61
N LEU A 11 -6.49 20.10 10.71
CA LEU A 11 -6.84 19.38 11.92
C LEU A 11 -7.94 18.34 11.66
N ALA A 12 -8.98 18.73 10.90
CA ALA A 12 -10.05 17.82 10.53
C ALA A 12 -9.52 16.61 9.74
N MET A 13 -8.61 16.81 8.79
CA MET A 13 -8.02 15.71 8.01
C MET A 13 -7.21 14.74 8.89
N LEU A 14 -6.42 15.27 9.84
CA LEU A 14 -5.68 14.44 10.80
C LEU A 14 -6.62 13.67 11.73
N LEU A 15 -7.69 14.30 12.22
CA LEU A 15 -8.68 13.65 13.07
C LEU A 15 -9.41 12.54 12.33
N VAL A 16 -9.81 12.77 11.07
CA VAL A 16 -10.44 11.74 10.24
C VAL A 16 -9.49 10.55 10.06
N ALA A 17 -8.21 10.79 9.76
CA ALA A 17 -7.21 9.73 9.63
C ALA A 17 -6.98 8.95 10.92
N LEU A 18 -6.90 9.65 12.05
CA LEU A 18 -6.75 9.01 13.36
C LEU A 18 -7.97 8.16 13.70
N ILE A 19 -9.17 8.72 13.56
CA ILE A 19 -10.44 8.03 13.86
C ILE A 19 -10.60 6.81 12.96
N GLN A 20 -10.41 6.96 11.64
CA GLN A 20 -10.46 5.85 10.70
C GLN A 20 -9.46 4.75 11.09
N THR A 21 -8.20 5.11 11.35
CA THR A 21 -7.17 4.13 11.72
C THR A 21 -7.54 3.36 12.98
N VAL A 22 -8.00 4.05 14.03
CA VAL A 22 -8.36 3.44 15.32
C VAL A 22 -9.60 2.56 15.18
N VAL A 23 -10.66 3.06 14.52
CA VAL A 23 -11.91 2.32 14.36
C VAL A 23 -11.69 1.08 13.51
N ILE A 24 -10.99 1.20 12.37
CA ILE A 24 -10.71 0.04 11.51
C ILE A 24 -9.81 -0.96 12.23
N ALA A 25 -8.75 -0.52 12.93
CA ALA A 25 -7.91 -1.44 13.70
C ALA A 25 -8.70 -2.20 14.79
N ALA A 26 -9.66 -1.54 15.45
CA ALA A 26 -10.53 -2.19 16.43
C ALA A 26 -11.47 -3.23 15.79
N LEU A 27 -12.03 -2.92 14.61
CA LEU A 27 -12.86 -3.86 13.85
C LEU A 27 -12.04 -5.07 13.38
N GLU A 28 -10.83 -4.84 12.87
CA GLU A 28 -9.90 -5.91 12.48
C GLU A 28 -9.50 -6.80 13.66
N ALA A 29 -9.23 -6.21 14.83
CA ALA A 29 -8.94 -6.96 16.04
C ALA A 29 -10.12 -7.82 16.49
N MET A 30 -11.35 -7.33 16.33
CA MET A 30 -12.56 -8.11 16.63
C MET A 30 -12.73 -9.28 15.65
N ILE A 31 -12.53 -9.05 14.36
CA ILE A 31 -12.54 -10.10 13.32
C ILE A 31 -11.47 -11.16 13.62
N ALA A 32 -10.26 -10.72 13.99
CA ALA A 32 -9.18 -11.61 14.39
C ALA A 32 -9.55 -12.43 15.64
N TYR A 33 -10.17 -11.83 16.65
CA TYR A 33 -10.61 -12.53 17.86
C TYR A 33 -11.58 -13.67 17.54
N PHE A 34 -12.62 -13.41 16.72
CA PHE A 34 -13.57 -14.46 16.31
C PHE A 34 -12.87 -15.58 15.54
N PHE A 35 -11.94 -15.24 14.65
CA PHE A 35 -11.16 -16.23 13.90
C PHE A 35 -10.29 -17.10 14.83
N PHE A 36 -9.48 -16.47 15.68
CA PHE A 36 -8.57 -17.17 16.60
C PHE A 36 -9.27 -17.96 17.70
N SER A 37 -10.50 -17.58 18.08
CA SER A 37 -11.31 -18.35 19.03
C SER A 37 -11.90 -19.64 18.45
N THR A 38 -11.98 -19.73 17.12
CA THR A 38 -12.62 -20.85 16.40
C THR A 38 -11.60 -21.81 15.83
N VAL A 39 -10.47 -21.31 15.30
CA VAL A 39 -9.43 -22.11 14.65
C VAL A 39 -8.32 -22.45 15.66
N LYS A 40 -8.13 -23.76 15.94
CA LYS A 40 -7.14 -24.24 16.92
C LYS A 40 -5.67 -24.03 16.49
N ASP A 41 -5.37 -24.06 15.19
CA ASP A 41 -4.00 -23.90 14.64
C ASP A 41 -3.96 -22.93 13.44
N PRO A 42 -4.11 -21.62 13.66
CA PRO A 42 -4.30 -20.61 12.62
C PRO A 42 -3.07 -20.40 11.72
N PHE A 43 -1.89 -20.85 12.16
CA PHE A 43 -0.63 -20.74 11.40
C PHE A 43 -0.08 -22.09 10.93
N ASP A 44 -0.67 -23.21 11.35
CA ASP A 44 -0.18 -24.57 11.04
C ASP A 44 -1.17 -25.41 10.20
N GLY A 45 -2.44 -25.00 10.08
CA GLY A 45 -3.47 -25.67 9.27
C GLY A 45 -3.26 -25.64 7.74
N GLN A 46 -4.11 -26.37 6.99
CA GLN A 46 -4.09 -26.44 5.52
C GLN A 46 -4.28 -25.05 4.87
N ASP A 47 -3.86 -24.89 3.61
CA ASP A 47 -3.67 -23.64 2.83
C ASP A 47 -4.66 -22.47 2.99
N THR A 48 -5.88 -22.73 3.43
CA THR A 48 -6.98 -21.76 3.51
C THR A 48 -6.96 -20.92 4.79
N ASP A 49 -6.47 -21.47 5.91
CA ASP A 49 -6.57 -20.82 7.23
C ASP A 49 -5.44 -19.82 7.52
N LYS A 50 -4.26 -20.04 6.91
CA LYS A 50 -3.08 -19.15 7.09
C LYS A 50 -3.24 -17.78 6.42
N GLY A 51 -4.11 -17.69 5.41
CA GLY A 51 -4.38 -16.47 4.63
C GLY A 51 -4.94 -15.33 5.45
N ILE A 52 -5.97 -15.64 6.25
CA ILE A 52 -6.80 -14.63 6.90
C ILE A 52 -5.99 -13.75 7.85
N PRO A 53 -5.21 -14.29 8.82
CA PRO A 53 -4.46 -13.45 9.74
C PRO A 53 -3.53 -12.46 9.04
N ILE A 54 -2.91 -12.88 7.93
CA ILE A 54 -1.97 -12.05 7.16
C ILE A 54 -2.71 -10.90 6.48
N TYR A 55 -3.90 -11.17 5.93
CA TYR A 55 -4.73 -10.12 5.37
C TYR A 55 -5.14 -9.09 6.43
N LEU A 56 -5.61 -9.53 7.60
CA LEU A 56 -5.98 -8.61 8.69
C LEU A 56 -4.79 -7.74 9.14
N ILE A 57 -3.61 -8.36 9.34
CA ILE A 57 -2.37 -7.65 9.73
C ILE A 57 -1.97 -6.62 8.66
N LEU A 58 -1.97 -7.01 7.38
CA LEU A 58 -1.62 -6.10 6.29
C LEU A 58 -2.59 -4.94 6.18
N PHE A 59 -3.87 -5.16 6.47
CA PHE A 59 -4.85 -4.09 6.46
C PHE A 59 -4.61 -3.09 7.60
N VAL A 60 -4.28 -3.55 8.80
CA VAL A 60 -3.86 -2.66 9.91
C VAL A 60 -2.59 -1.87 9.54
N VAL A 61 -1.60 -2.52 8.95
CA VAL A 61 -0.38 -1.86 8.46
C VAL A 61 -0.70 -0.82 7.38
N ALA A 62 -1.66 -1.09 6.49
CA ALA A 62 -2.15 -0.12 5.50
C ALA A 62 -2.76 1.12 6.17
N GLN A 63 -3.57 0.96 7.20
CA GLN A 63 -4.16 2.09 7.93
C GLN A 63 -3.07 2.95 8.61
N LEU A 64 -2.08 2.32 9.25
CA LEU A 64 -0.95 3.03 9.84
C LEU A 64 -0.11 3.78 8.81
N PHE A 65 0.09 3.18 7.63
CA PHE A 65 0.78 3.83 6.52
C PHE A 65 -0.01 5.03 5.99
N LEU A 66 -1.33 4.93 5.83
CA LEU A 66 -2.20 6.06 5.48
C LEU A 66 -2.07 7.20 6.50
N LEU A 67 -2.14 6.90 7.80
CA LEU A 67 -1.97 7.88 8.87
C LEU A 67 -0.60 8.59 8.77
N GLY A 68 0.47 7.81 8.52
CA GLY A 68 1.80 8.35 8.27
C GLY A 68 1.87 9.27 7.04
N MET A 69 1.21 8.89 5.94
CA MET A 69 1.11 9.73 4.74
C MET A 69 0.33 11.03 4.98
N VAL A 70 -0.77 10.98 5.73
CA VAL A 70 -1.55 12.17 6.08
C VAL A 70 -0.71 13.12 6.95
N TRP A 71 0.00 12.56 7.93
CA TRP A 71 0.92 13.33 8.77
C TRP A 71 2.02 14.01 7.95
N ASP A 72 2.69 13.26 7.06
CA ASP A 72 3.73 13.76 6.15
C ASP A 72 3.20 14.89 5.25
N THR A 73 2.03 14.67 4.65
CA THR A 73 1.33 15.64 3.79
C THR A 73 1.06 16.95 4.52
N VAL A 74 0.55 16.87 5.75
CA VAL A 74 0.21 18.03 6.57
C VAL A 74 1.45 18.76 7.04
N ARG A 75 2.46 18.03 7.55
CA ARG A 75 3.70 18.59 8.09
C ARG A 75 4.48 19.35 7.01
N HIS A 76 4.53 18.80 5.80
CA HIS A 76 5.25 19.41 4.68
C HIS A 76 4.38 20.32 3.80
N ARG A 77 3.08 20.41 4.08
CA ARG A 77 2.09 21.16 3.27
C ARG A 77 2.19 20.84 1.79
N ASN A 78 2.33 19.55 1.48
CA ASN A 78 2.63 19.09 0.14
C ASN A 78 1.36 18.69 -0.61
N SER A 79 1.00 19.48 -1.62
CA SER A 79 -0.19 19.23 -2.43
C SER A 79 -0.14 17.94 -3.25
N ILE A 80 1.06 17.42 -3.54
CA ILE A 80 1.24 16.18 -4.30
C ILE A 80 1.03 14.96 -3.42
N GLN A 81 1.61 14.96 -2.21
CA GLN A 81 1.38 13.88 -1.24
C GLN A 81 -0.09 13.77 -0.85
N LEU A 82 -0.81 14.90 -0.80
CA LEU A 82 -2.25 14.93 -0.59
C LEU A 82 -3.04 14.13 -1.65
N ILE A 83 -2.65 14.19 -2.92
CA ILE A 83 -3.24 13.36 -3.97
C ILE A 83 -2.92 11.89 -3.69
N GLY A 84 -1.69 11.61 -3.27
CA GLY A 84 -1.27 10.29 -2.82
C GLY A 84 -2.14 9.71 -1.71
N VAL A 85 -2.49 10.50 -0.70
CA VAL A 85 -3.39 10.08 0.39
C VAL A 85 -4.74 9.63 -0.16
N VAL A 86 -5.36 10.42 -1.03
CA VAL A 86 -6.68 10.10 -1.61
C VAL A 86 -6.61 8.83 -2.46
N VAL A 87 -5.57 8.70 -3.29
CA VAL A 87 -5.37 7.48 -4.12
C VAL A 87 -5.10 6.26 -3.26
N PHE A 88 -4.31 6.39 -2.20
CA PHE A 88 -4.00 5.29 -1.30
C PHE A 88 -5.22 4.84 -0.49
N ASP A 89 -6.04 5.78 -0.02
CA ASP A 89 -7.30 5.47 0.64
C ASP A 89 -8.31 4.76 -0.29
N LEU A 90 -8.30 5.09 -1.59
CA LEU A 90 -9.04 4.31 -2.60
C LEU A 90 -8.53 2.86 -2.73
N CYS A 91 -7.21 2.64 -2.61
CA CYS A 91 -6.65 1.29 -2.58
C CYS A 91 -7.08 0.53 -1.32
N ILE A 92 -7.13 1.20 -0.16
CA ILE A 92 -7.64 0.64 1.11
C ILE A 92 -9.13 0.28 0.96
N LEU A 93 -9.94 1.14 0.35
CA LEU A 93 -11.34 0.85 0.06
C LEU A 93 -11.47 -0.41 -0.81
N SER A 94 -10.70 -0.48 -1.90
CA SER A 94 -10.67 -1.67 -2.77
C SER A 94 -10.27 -2.93 -2.01
N TYR A 95 -9.28 -2.82 -1.13
CA TYR A 95 -8.84 -3.92 -0.26
C TYR A 95 -9.97 -4.41 0.63
N SER A 96 -10.71 -3.51 1.29
CA SER A 96 -11.82 -3.89 2.19
C SER A 96 -12.94 -4.65 1.47
N ILE A 97 -13.19 -4.32 0.20
CA ILE A 97 -14.15 -5.02 -0.64
C ILE A 97 -13.64 -6.44 -0.94
N PHE A 98 -12.36 -6.60 -1.29
CA PHE A 98 -11.78 -7.93 -1.50
C PHE A 98 -11.79 -8.78 -0.23
N GLN A 99 -11.52 -8.18 0.93
CA GLN A 99 -11.57 -8.85 2.23
C GLN A 99 -12.98 -9.37 2.55
N TYR A 100 -14.01 -8.55 2.30
CA TYR A 100 -15.40 -8.99 2.42
C TYR A 100 -15.68 -10.22 1.57
N PHE A 101 -15.33 -10.18 0.28
CA PHE A 101 -15.57 -11.29 -0.64
C PHE A 101 -14.73 -12.52 -0.30
N GLN A 102 -13.50 -12.35 0.15
CA GLN A 102 -12.65 -13.47 0.49
C GLN A 102 -13.25 -14.24 1.66
N ILE A 103 -13.48 -13.56 2.80
CA ILE A 103 -13.97 -14.21 4.02
C ILE A 103 -15.40 -14.74 3.86
N THR A 104 -16.24 -14.04 3.09
CA THR A 104 -17.62 -14.49 2.84
C THR A 104 -17.69 -15.69 1.88
N ASN A 105 -16.70 -15.87 1.00
CA ASN A 105 -16.64 -17.03 0.11
C ASN A 105 -15.75 -18.16 0.66
N LEU A 106 -15.21 -18.01 1.88
CA LEU A 106 -14.59 -19.14 2.55
C LEU A 106 -15.67 -20.17 2.86
N GLU A 107 -15.51 -21.33 2.25
CA GLU A 107 -16.20 -22.55 2.64
C GLU A 107 -15.37 -23.18 3.76
N SER A 108 -16.04 -23.79 4.75
CA SER A 108 -15.36 -24.72 5.64
C SER A 108 -14.75 -25.78 4.73
N GLY A 109 -13.42 -25.78 4.60
CA GLY A 109 -12.76 -26.71 3.68
C GLY A 109 -13.29 -28.12 3.88
N ASP A 110 -13.35 -28.90 2.79
CA ASP A 110 -13.35 -30.36 2.82
C ASP A 110 -12.07 -30.79 3.58
N THR A 111 -12.12 -30.68 4.90
CA THR A 111 -11.25 -31.44 5.78
C THR A 111 -11.56 -32.88 5.42
N ASP A 112 -10.55 -33.60 4.95
CA ASP A 112 -10.58 -35.02 4.58
C ASP A 112 -11.74 -35.75 5.27
N ALA A 113 -12.52 -36.47 4.47
CA ALA A 113 -13.76 -37.18 4.80
C ALA A 113 -13.62 -38.29 5.88
N THR A 114 -12.60 -38.22 6.74
CA THR A 114 -12.30 -39.19 7.80
C THR A 114 -12.64 -38.69 9.20
N VAL A 115 -12.90 -37.39 9.42
CA VAL A 115 -13.41 -36.87 10.70
C VAL A 115 -14.47 -35.79 10.44
N GLN A 116 -15.70 -36.22 10.11
CA GLN A 116 -16.88 -35.36 10.20
C GLN A 116 -17.16 -35.04 11.67
N ASP A 117 -16.47 -34.03 12.21
CA ASP A 117 -16.85 -33.43 13.46
C ASP A 117 -17.78 -32.25 13.16
N GLY A 118 -19.09 -32.56 13.14
CA GLY A 118 -20.16 -31.61 12.82
C GLY A 118 -20.19 -30.38 13.73
N ASP A 119 -19.48 -30.43 14.87
CA ASP A 119 -19.26 -29.29 15.75
C ASP A 119 -18.40 -28.19 15.07
N TYR A 120 -17.34 -28.54 14.33
CA TYR A 120 -16.49 -27.53 13.69
C TYR A 120 -17.20 -26.80 12.55
N ALA A 121 -17.95 -27.52 11.70
CA ALA A 121 -18.71 -26.89 10.62
C ALA A 121 -19.74 -25.89 11.16
N THR A 122 -20.43 -26.25 12.24
CA THR A 122 -21.40 -25.38 12.93
C THR A 122 -20.72 -24.17 13.57
N ARG A 123 -19.58 -24.37 14.24
CA ARG A 123 -18.78 -23.28 14.83
C ARG A 123 -18.20 -22.33 13.80
N PHE A 124 -17.75 -22.85 12.66
CA PHE A 124 -17.24 -22.04 11.54
C PHE A 124 -18.35 -21.21 10.88
N ALA A 125 -19.53 -21.79 10.68
CA ALA A 125 -20.70 -21.05 10.19
C ALA A 125 -21.10 -19.93 11.16
N THR A 126 -21.16 -20.23 12.47
CA THR A 126 -21.47 -19.26 13.52
C THR A 126 -20.43 -18.13 13.58
N MET A 127 -19.14 -18.46 13.46
CA MET A 127 -18.04 -17.49 13.37
C MET A 127 -18.25 -16.53 12.20
N LYS A 128 -18.57 -17.05 11.01
CA LYS A 128 -18.79 -16.25 9.79
C LYS A 128 -19.98 -15.31 9.94
N GLU A 129 -21.08 -15.77 10.53
CA GLU A 129 -22.25 -14.93 10.81
C GLU A 129 -21.93 -13.80 11.80
N ASN A 130 -21.16 -14.09 12.85
CA ASN A 130 -20.71 -13.10 13.83
C ASN A 130 -19.74 -12.08 13.23
N MET A 131 -18.89 -12.49 12.28
CA MET A 131 -17.93 -11.61 11.60
C MET A 131 -18.60 -10.71 10.55
N ARG A 132 -19.65 -11.20 9.87
CA ARG A 132 -20.34 -10.52 8.76
C ARG A 132 -20.68 -9.05 9.00
N PRO A 133 -21.29 -8.62 10.13
CA PRO A 133 -21.59 -7.20 10.35
C PRO A 133 -20.34 -6.32 10.35
N PHE A 134 -19.23 -6.79 10.94
CA PHE A 134 -17.97 -6.04 10.96
C PHE A 134 -17.34 -5.94 9.56
N LEU A 135 -17.41 -7.02 8.78
CA LEU A 135 -16.90 -7.04 7.39
C LEU A 135 -17.67 -6.10 6.47
N VAL A 136 -18.96 -5.86 6.71
CA VAL A 136 -19.76 -4.87 5.96
C VAL A 136 -19.49 -3.45 6.48
N ALA A 137 -19.29 -3.28 7.79
CA ALA A 137 -19.02 -1.97 8.38
C ALA A 137 -17.71 -1.34 7.86
N ILE A 138 -16.65 -2.13 7.69
CA ILE A 138 -15.33 -1.67 7.23
C ILE A 138 -15.41 -0.89 5.89
N PRO A 139 -15.88 -1.46 4.75
CA PRO A 139 -15.95 -0.73 3.49
C PRO A 139 -16.87 0.48 3.55
N CYS A 140 -17.94 0.46 4.37
CA CYS A 140 -18.80 1.63 4.58
C CYS A 140 -18.07 2.77 5.30
N ILE A 141 -17.29 2.47 6.35
CA ILE A 141 -16.52 3.46 7.12
C ILE A 141 -15.39 4.02 6.25
N VAL A 142 -14.62 3.16 5.58
CA VAL A 142 -13.55 3.59 4.67
C VAL A 142 -14.12 4.38 3.50
N GLY A 143 -15.23 3.95 2.91
CA GLY A 143 -15.89 4.68 1.82
C GLY A 143 -16.41 6.06 2.26
N GLY A 144 -16.95 6.17 3.47
CA GLY A 144 -17.32 7.46 4.05
C GLY A 144 -16.11 8.37 4.28
N ALA A 145 -15.02 7.82 4.82
CA ALA A 145 -13.79 8.56 5.02
C ALA A 145 -13.14 9.00 3.70
N PHE A 146 -13.20 8.16 2.65
CA PHE A 146 -12.75 8.49 1.30
C PHE A 146 -13.44 9.74 0.75
N LEU A 147 -14.77 9.84 0.89
CA LEU A 147 -15.51 11.03 0.47
C LEU A 147 -15.09 12.28 1.25
N ILE A 148 -14.81 12.12 2.55
CA ILE A 148 -14.30 13.21 3.39
C ILE A 148 -12.89 13.63 2.93
N TYR A 149 -11.96 12.69 2.69
CA TYR A 149 -10.64 13.01 2.16
C TYR A 149 -10.70 13.64 0.78
N LEU A 150 -11.62 13.22 -0.08
CA LEU A 150 -11.79 13.83 -1.39
C LEU A 150 -12.23 15.30 -1.24
N TYR A 151 -13.23 15.57 -0.40
CA TYR A 151 -13.72 16.92 -0.13
C TYR A 151 -12.64 17.81 0.52
N LEU A 152 -12.02 17.35 1.61
CA LEU A 152 -10.95 18.09 2.28
C LEU A 152 -9.73 18.24 1.35
N GLY A 153 -9.39 17.18 0.62
CA GLY A 153 -8.28 17.14 -0.33
C GLY A 153 -8.39 18.20 -1.41
N VAL A 154 -9.55 18.37 -2.03
CA VAL A 154 -9.78 19.44 -3.03
C VAL A 154 -9.56 20.82 -2.42
N ARG A 155 -9.99 21.03 -1.17
CA ARG A 155 -9.83 22.32 -0.47
C ARG A 155 -8.37 22.59 -0.11
N LEU A 156 -7.69 21.63 0.51
CA LEU A 156 -6.28 21.75 0.90
C LEU A 156 -5.34 21.81 -0.31
N HIS A 157 -5.67 21.14 -1.42
CA HIS A 157 -4.83 21.14 -2.63
C HIS A 157 -4.64 22.55 -3.17
N ARG A 158 -5.70 23.37 -3.16
CA ARG A 158 -5.60 24.78 -3.56
C ARG A 158 -4.71 25.57 -2.61
N ASP A 159 -4.91 25.43 -1.31
CA ASP A 159 -4.15 26.17 -0.29
C ASP A 159 -2.65 25.80 -0.30
N PHE A 160 -2.33 24.51 -0.38
CA PHE A 160 -0.94 24.02 -0.48
C PHE A 160 -0.28 24.42 -1.79
N GLY A 161 -1.01 24.41 -2.91
CA GLY A 161 -0.51 24.91 -4.19
C GLY A 161 -0.12 26.39 -4.14
N TRP A 162 -0.90 27.22 -3.42
CA TRP A 162 -0.58 28.63 -3.19
C TRP A 162 0.67 28.82 -2.30
N ASP A 163 0.83 28.00 -1.26
CA ASP A 163 2.01 28.06 -0.38
C ASP A 163 3.29 27.68 -1.15
N ILE A 164 3.24 26.64 -1.99
CA ILE A 164 4.36 26.24 -2.86
C ILE A 164 4.71 27.34 -3.86
N PHE A 165 3.69 28.00 -4.46
CA PHE A 165 3.91 29.10 -5.39
C PHE A 165 4.67 30.27 -4.75
N LYS A 166 4.32 30.63 -3.51
CA LYS A 166 4.99 31.71 -2.76
C LYS A 166 6.44 31.37 -2.41
N GLN A 167 6.74 30.11 -2.09
CA GLN A 167 8.09 29.69 -1.71
C GLN A 167 9.06 29.61 -2.89
N ILE A 168 8.61 29.12 -4.05
CA ILE A 168 9.50 28.87 -5.20
C ILE A 168 9.59 30.10 -6.13
N GLY A 169 8.60 30.99 -6.07
CA GLY A 169 8.53 32.18 -6.92
C GLY A 169 8.01 31.88 -8.34
N ALA A 170 8.18 32.86 -9.23
CA ALA A 170 7.50 32.90 -10.53
C ALA A 170 8.09 31.97 -11.61
N ASN A 171 9.29 31.39 -11.42
CA ASN A 171 9.90 30.51 -12.41
C ASN A 171 9.11 29.19 -12.60
N ALA A 172 8.45 29.06 -13.76
CA ALA A 172 7.62 27.90 -14.08
C ALA A 172 8.41 26.59 -14.28
N SER A 173 9.68 26.69 -14.69
CA SER A 173 10.55 25.53 -14.92
C SER A 173 10.92 24.85 -13.61
N ILE A 174 11.41 25.62 -12.62
CA ILE A 174 11.77 25.11 -11.29
C ILE A 174 10.55 24.49 -10.61
N ARG A 175 9.36 25.14 -10.68
CA ARG A 175 8.13 24.54 -10.14
C ARG A 175 7.78 23.21 -10.80
N ARG A 176 8.00 23.05 -12.11
CA ARG A 176 7.73 21.78 -12.82
C ARG A 176 8.68 20.67 -12.33
N MET A 177 9.97 20.97 -12.20
CA MET A 177 10.97 20.01 -11.71
C MET A 177 10.71 19.62 -10.25
N TYR A 178 10.35 20.59 -9.39
CA TYR A 178 9.97 20.34 -8.01
C TYR A 178 8.74 19.44 -7.89
N ARG A 179 7.73 19.65 -8.75
CA ARG A 179 6.56 18.75 -8.80
C ARG A 179 6.95 17.34 -9.23
N ALA A 180 7.77 17.19 -10.27
CA ALA A 180 8.24 15.88 -10.72
C ALA A 180 9.00 15.14 -9.60
N TYR A 181 9.87 15.84 -8.86
CA TYR A 181 10.57 15.28 -7.69
C TYR A 181 9.60 14.76 -6.63
N HIS A 182 8.60 15.55 -6.25
CA HIS A 182 7.65 15.12 -5.21
C HIS A 182 6.71 14.00 -5.66
N VAL A 183 6.32 13.98 -6.94
CA VAL A 183 5.59 12.84 -7.50
C VAL A 183 6.47 11.60 -7.46
N PHE A 184 7.74 11.72 -7.82
CA PHE A 184 8.69 10.60 -7.76
C PHE A 184 8.85 10.07 -6.33
N VAL A 185 9.08 10.93 -5.34
CA VAL A 185 9.20 10.52 -3.93
C VAL A 185 7.91 9.87 -3.41
N LEU A 186 6.74 10.40 -3.79
CA LEU A 186 5.45 9.78 -3.45
C LEU A 186 5.33 8.37 -4.04
N LEU A 187 5.66 8.20 -5.31
CA LEU A 187 5.59 6.90 -5.98
C LEU A 187 6.55 5.89 -5.36
N ILE A 188 7.77 6.30 -4.97
CA ILE A 188 8.70 5.43 -4.23
C ILE A 188 8.10 4.96 -2.89
N LYS A 189 7.42 5.83 -2.14
CA LYS A 189 6.74 5.43 -0.89
C LYS A 189 5.68 4.36 -1.16
N LEU A 190 4.90 4.52 -2.24
CA LEU A 190 3.89 3.55 -2.65
C LEU A 190 4.52 2.24 -3.14
N ASP A 191 5.58 2.30 -3.96
CA ASP A 191 6.33 1.11 -4.42
C ASP A 191 6.81 0.30 -3.22
N VAL A 192 7.42 0.94 -2.22
CA VAL A 192 7.88 0.25 -1.00
C VAL A 192 6.73 -0.46 -0.29
N PHE A 193 5.59 0.22 -0.10
CA PHE A 193 4.44 -0.37 0.58
C PHE A 193 3.86 -1.57 -0.19
N PHE A 194 3.55 -1.41 -1.47
CA PHE A 194 2.91 -2.46 -2.27
C PHE A 194 3.87 -3.62 -2.56
N PHE A 195 5.15 -3.34 -2.82
CA PHE A 195 6.18 -4.38 -2.98
C PHE A 195 6.34 -5.21 -1.71
N LEU A 196 6.40 -4.58 -0.53
CA LEU A 196 6.49 -5.31 0.74
C LEU A 196 5.22 -6.09 1.03
N GLY A 197 4.05 -5.47 0.84
CA GLY A 197 2.77 -6.16 1.01
C GLY A 197 2.67 -7.41 0.14
N TYR A 198 2.99 -7.28 -1.16
CA TYR A 198 3.04 -8.41 -2.08
C TYR A 198 4.06 -9.47 -1.62
N SER A 199 5.28 -9.05 -1.28
CA SER A 199 6.35 -9.97 -0.92
C SER A 199 6.04 -10.78 0.33
N ILE A 200 5.50 -10.14 1.37
CA ILE A 200 5.08 -10.79 2.62
C ILE A 200 3.97 -11.82 2.32
N GLN A 201 2.94 -11.43 1.57
CA GLN A 201 1.86 -12.35 1.19
C GLN A 201 2.39 -13.53 0.37
N PHE A 202 3.22 -13.26 -0.63
CA PHE A 202 3.76 -14.29 -1.51
C PHE A 202 4.65 -15.28 -0.76
N ILE A 203 5.54 -14.79 0.11
CA ILE A 203 6.44 -15.63 0.91
C ILE A 203 5.63 -16.52 1.86
N ILE A 204 4.64 -15.99 2.56
CA ILE A 204 3.97 -16.77 3.59
C ILE A 204 2.88 -17.68 3.01
N LEU A 205 2.15 -17.22 1.99
CA LEU A 205 0.94 -17.92 1.51
C LEU A 205 1.19 -18.84 0.33
N VAL A 206 2.24 -18.60 -0.46
CA VAL A 206 2.43 -19.31 -1.72
C VAL A 206 3.74 -20.09 -1.75
N LEU A 207 4.78 -19.60 -1.08
CA LEU A 207 6.11 -20.18 -1.16
C LEU A 207 6.16 -21.53 -0.42
N ARG A 208 6.04 -22.61 -1.20
CA ARG A 208 6.09 -24.02 -0.78
C ARG A 208 7.06 -24.82 -1.65
N THR A 209 8.09 -24.14 -2.17
CA THR A 209 9.05 -24.69 -3.12
C THR A 209 10.36 -25.05 -2.45
N THR A 210 11.29 -25.60 -3.25
CA THR A 210 12.63 -25.98 -2.81
C THR A 210 13.29 -24.88 -1.98
N VAL A 211 14.06 -25.30 -0.97
CA VAL A 211 14.75 -24.38 -0.03
C VAL A 211 15.49 -23.25 -0.74
N VAL A 212 16.02 -23.49 -1.94
CA VAL A 212 16.74 -22.51 -2.76
C VAL A 212 15.83 -21.37 -3.23
N GLU A 213 14.64 -21.67 -3.76
CA GLU A 213 13.70 -20.64 -4.23
C GLU A 213 13.21 -19.75 -3.06
N LEU A 214 13.10 -20.34 -1.87
CA LEU A 214 12.72 -19.63 -0.66
C LEU A 214 13.78 -18.61 -0.25
N TRP A 215 15.03 -19.06 -0.08
CA TRP A 215 16.13 -18.16 0.31
C TRP A 215 16.39 -17.08 -0.73
N LEU A 216 16.27 -17.40 -2.03
CA LEU A 216 16.41 -16.42 -3.09
C LEU A 216 15.34 -15.32 -3.00
N THR A 217 14.07 -15.71 -2.79
CA THR A 217 12.96 -14.75 -2.68
C THR A 217 13.10 -13.88 -1.43
N VAL A 218 13.45 -14.50 -0.29
CA VAL A 218 13.66 -13.78 0.97
C VAL A 218 14.84 -12.80 0.87
N ALA A 219 15.93 -13.18 0.20
CA ALA A 219 17.08 -12.30 -0.03
C ALA A 219 16.79 -11.17 -1.04
N ALA A 220 15.90 -11.40 -2.01
CA ALA A 220 15.53 -10.39 -3.01
C ALA A 220 14.79 -9.19 -2.39
N VAL A 221 13.97 -9.40 -1.35
CA VAL A 221 13.20 -8.34 -0.68
C VAL A 221 14.10 -7.20 -0.14
N PRO A 222 15.10 -7.45 0.72
CA PRO A 222 15.97 -6.37 1.22
C PRO A 222 16.81 -5.74 0.12
N ILE A 223 17.22 -6.51 -0.90
CA ILE A 223 17.96 -5.96 -2.05
C ILE A 223 17.10 -4.94 -2.81
N THR A 224 15.86 -5.28 -3.14
CA THR A 224 14.95 -4.36 -3.82
C THR A 224 14.63 -3.13 -2.96
N LEU A 225 14.48 -3.30 -1.65
CA LEU A 225 14.31 -2.16 -0.73
C LEU A 225 15.51 -1.21 -0.76
N VAL A 226 16.74 -1.75 -0.73
CA VAL A 226 17.96 -0.92 -0.83
C VAL A 226 17.98 -0.18 -2.17
N ILE A 227 17.63 -0.83 -3.28
CA ILE A 227 17.54 -0.18 -4.60
C ILE A 227 16.51 0.96 -4.61
N LEU A 228 15.33 0.76 -4.00
CA LEU A 228 14.30 1.80 -3.85
C LEU A 228 14.78 2.98 -2.99
N LEU A 229 15.51 2.73 -1.90
CA LEU A 229 16.10 3.78 -1.07
C LEU A 229 17.21 4.56 -1.81
N LEU A 230 18.06 3.85 -2.56
CA LEU A 230 19.07 4.46 -3.42
C LEU A 230 18.46 5.37 -4.49
N ALA A 231 17.21 5.14 -4.91
CA ALA A 231 16.49 6.01 -5.83
C ALA A 231 16.31 7.43 -5.28
N VAL A 232 15.97 7.53 -3.98
CA VAL A 232 15.79 8.82 -3.29
C VAL A 232 17.13 9.55 -3.19
N TYR A 233 18.21 8.83 -2.90
CA TYR A 233 19.57 9.38 -2.93
C TYR A 233 19.94 9.86 -4.35
N ALA A 234 19.70 9.04 -5.38
CA ALA A 234 20.04 9.33 -6.76
C ALA A 234 19.37 10.60 -7.27
N VAL A 235 18.07 10.77 -6.99
CA VAL A 235 17.32 11.96 -7.43
C VAL A 235 17.72 13.21 -6.65
N ARG A 236 18.11 13.08 -5.37
CA ARG A 236 18.49 14.21 -4.51
C ARG A 236 19.87 14.76 -4.86
N PHE A 237 20.83 13.88 -5.15
CA PHE A 237 22.19 14.28 -5.51
C PHE A 237 22.42 14.38 -7.02
N GLU A 238 21.37 14.16 -7.83
CA GLU A 238 21.42 14.12 -9.30
C GLU A 238 22.47 13.13 -9.84
N SER A 239 22.67 12.01 -9.13
CA SER A 239 23.63 10.96 -9.50
C SER A 239 23.09 10.16 -10.69
N ARG A 240 23.60 10.46 -11.88
CA ARG A 240 23.28 9.72 -13.12
C ARG A 240 23.52 8.20 -13.03
N PRO A 241 24.66 7.69 -12.55
CA PRO A 241 24.89 6.24 -12.52
C PRO A 241 23.94 5.53 -11.55
N THR A 242 23.70 6.10 -10.37
CA THR A 242 22.77 5.52 -9.39
C THR A 242 21.33 5.54 -9.92
N MET A 243 20.94 6.58 -10.64
CA MET A 243 19.61 6.66 -11.27
C MET A 243 19.44 5.62 -12.39
N MET A 244 20.48 5.37 -13.20
CA MET A 244 20.45 4.31 -14.22
C MET A 244 20.34 2.91 -13.59
N LEU A 245 21.11 2.65 -12.52
CA LEU A 245 21.02 1.39 -11.77
C LEU A 245 19.62 1.18 -11.20
N PHE A 246 19.03 2.23 -10.61
CA PHE A 246 17.66 2.20 -10.12
C PHE A 246 16.65 1.89 -11.23
N MET A 247 16.74 2.59 -12.37
CA MET A 247 15.84 2.36 -13.50
C MET A 247 15.95 0.92 -14.04
N PHE A 248 17.14 0.36 -14.09
CA PHE A 248 17.35 -1.04 -14.47
C PHE A 248 16.74 -2.01 -13.45
N GLY A 249 16.96 -1.79 -12.15
CA GLY A 249 16.35 -2.60 -11.10
C GLY A 249 14.82 -2.54 -11.11
N LEU A 250 14.25 -1.37 -11.43
CA LEU A 250 12.82 -1.19 -11.57
C LEU A 250 12.25 -1.96 -12.78
N LEU A 251 12.97 -1.98 -13.91
CA LEU A 251 12.60 -2.83 -15.07
C LEU A 251 12.60 -4.32 -14.70
N LEU A 252 13.61 -4.80 -13.98
CA LEU A 252 13.63 -6.19 -13.49
C LEU A 252 12.44 -6.48 -12.57
N THR A 253 12.08 -5.52 -11.71
CA THR A 253 10.92 -5.63 -10.82
C THR A 253 9.61 -5.72 -11.60
N MET A 254 9.45 -4.95 -12.68
CA MET A 254 8.28 -5.06 -13.58
C MET A 254 8.19 -6.43 -14.24
N VAL A 255 9.30 -6.93 -14.80
CA VAL A 255 9.36 -8.26 -15.42
C VAL A 255 8.98 -9.34 -14.41
N TYR A 256 9.47 -9.23 -13.17
CA TYR A 256 9.10 -10.14 -12.08
C TYR A 256 7.61 -10.11 -11.78
N PHE A 257 6.99 -8.92 -11.65
CA PHE A 257 5.55 -8.82 -11.40
C PHE A 257 4.72 -9.40 -12.56
N ILE A 258 5.10 -9.15 -13.81
CA ILE A 258 4.44 -9.73 -14.98
C ILE A 258 4.53 -11.26 -14.95
N TYR A 259 5.72 -11.80 -14.72
CA TYR A 259 5.94 -13.25 -14.59
C TYR A 259 5.07 -13.85 -13.48
N ARG A 260 4.99 -13.20 -12.32
CA ARG A 260 4.18 -13.66 -11.20
C ARG A 260 2.68 -13.59 -11.49
N LEU A 261 2.20 -12.53 -12.14
CA LEU A 261 0.81 -12.42 -12.58
C LEU A 261 0.44 -13.57 -13.53
N VAL A 262 1.27 -13.88 -14.52
CA VAL A 262 1.05 -15.02 -15.42
C VAL A 262 1.02 -16.33 -14.64
N ARG A 263 1.93 -16.52 -13.68
CA ARG A 263 2.02 -17.76 -12.89
C ARG A 263 0.85 -17.97 -11.93
N ILE A 264 0.18 -16.90 -11.48
CA ILE A 264 -1.04 -16.99 -10.66
C ILE A 264 -2.20 -17.61 -11.46
N TYR A 265 -2.27 -17.34 -12.77
CA TYR A 265 -3.34 -17.82 -13.65
C TYR A 265 -2.97 -19.05 -14.49
N ASP A 266 -1.78 -19.62 -14.27
CA ASP A 266 -1.36 -20.84 -14.96
C ASP A 266 -2.16 -22.06 -14.47
N SER A 267 -2.66 -22.87 -15.40
CA SER A 267 -3.53 -24.02 -15.11
C SER A 267 -2.84 -25.06 -14.22
N SER A 268 -1.51 -25.14 -14.28
CA SER A 268 -0.68 -26.05 -13.47
C SER A 268 -0.62 -25.67 -11.98
N GLN A 269 -1.00 -24.44 -11.60
CA GLN A 269 -0.83 -23.91 -10.24
C GLN A 269 -2.16 -23.49 -9.57
N VAL A 270 -3.31 -23.71 -10.21
CA VAL A 270 -4.61 -23.21 -9.74
C VAL A 270 -4.89 -23.61 -8.29
N GLN A 271 -4.59 -24.85 -7.90
CA GLN A 271 -4.81 -25.34 -6.53
C GLN A 271 -3.93 -24.64 -5.49
N ARG A 272 -2.74 -24.17 -5.89
CA ARG A 272 -1.79 -23.47 -5.01
C ARG A 272 -2.18 -22.01 -4.75
N TYR A 273 -2.96 -21.40 -5.65
CA TYR A 273 -3.39 -20.00 -5.54
C TYR A 273 -4.89 -19.84 -5.29
N ALA A 274 -5.67 -20.92 -5.20
CA ALA A 274 -7.14 -20.90 -5.19
C ALA A 274 -7.73 -19.85 -4.21
N ASN A 275 -7.20 -19.79 -2.99
CA ASN A 275 -7.73 -18.93 -1.93
C ASN A 275 -6.96 -17.60 -1.75
N THR A 276 -5.92 -17.36 -2.54
CA THR A 276 -4.98 -16.23 -2.35
C THR A 276 -4.76 -15.42 -3.62
N SER A 277 -5.18 -15.95 -4.77
CA SER A 277 -5.04 -15.35 -6.10
C SER A 277 -5.59 -13.93 -6.18
N LYS A 278 -6.77 -13.66 -5.61
CA LYS A 278 -7.41 -12.34 -5.70
C LYS A 278 -6.57 -11.23 -5.04
N PHE A 279 -6.09 -11.47 -3.83
CA PHE A 279 -5.24 -10.51 -3.11
C PHE A 279 -3.87 -10.35 -3.76
N LEU A 280 -3.23 -11.45 -4.14
CA LEU A 280 -1.93 -11.41 -4.82
C LEU A 280 -2.02 -10.69 -6.16
N THR A 281 -3.05 -10.95 -6.96
CA THR A 281 -3.28 -10.24 -8.22
C THR A 281 -3.50 -8.76 -7.97
N PHE A 282 -4.31 -8.37 -6.98
CA PHE A 282 -4.53 -6.96 -6.66
C PHE A 282 -3.21 -6.26 -6.31
N PHE A 283 -2.43 -6.81 -5.37
CA PHE A 283 -1.14 -6.24 -4.99
C PHE A 283 -0.14 -6.21 -6.13
N ALA A 284 -0.03 -7.29 -6.91
CA ALA A 284 0.87 -7.34 -8.06
C ALA A 284 0.47 -6.36 -9.16
N ALA A 285 -0.82 -6.22 -9.46
CA ALA A 285 -1.33 -5.29 -10.48
C ALA A 285 -1.12 -3.83 -10.07
N VAL A 286 -1.41 -3.49 -8.81
CA VAL A 286 -1.16 -2.13 -8.30
C VAL A 286 0.34 -1.85 -8.21
N SER A 287 1.16 -2.81 -7.75
CA SER A 287 2.62 -2.65 -7.73
C SER A 287 3.18 -2.42 -9.13
N LEU A 288 2.73 -3.19 -10.13
CA LEU A 288 3.14 -3.02 -11.52
C LEU A 288 2.75 -1.64 -12.05
N LEU A 289 1.52 -1.18 -11.77
CA LEU A 289 1.05 0.15 -12.19
C LEU A 289 1.90 1.27 -11.55
N VAL A 290 2.12 1.21 -10.24
CA VAL A 290 2.94 2.19 -9.51
C VAL A 290 4.36 2.19 -10.07
N SER A 291 4.98 1.02 -10.26
CA SER A 291 6.32 0.89 -10.82
C SER A 291 6.42 1.48 -12.24
N VAL A 292 5.42 1.28 -13.11
CA VAL A 292 5.37 1.92 -14.44
C VAL A 292 5.35 3.44 -14.31
N CYS A 293 4.48 3.98 -13.45
CA CYS A 293 4.46 5.41 -13.16
C CYS A 293 5.80 5.91 -12.62
N THR A 294 6.44 5.16 -11.72
CA THR A 294 7.74 5.48 -11.13
C THR A 294 8.83 5.53 -12.19
N PHE A 295 8.84 4.59 -13.14
CA PHE A 295 9.82 4.56 -14.22
C PHE A 295 9.67 5.75 -15.16
N LEU A 296 8.44 6.10 -15.53
CA LEU A 296 8.17 7.29 -16.34
C LEU A 296 8.62 8.57 -15.62
N GLN A 297 8.39 8.65 -14.31
CA GLN A 297 8.86 9.79 -13.52
C GLN A 297 10.38 9.79 -13.31
N ALA A 298 11.01 8.62 -13.22
CA ALA A 298 12.46 8.50 -13.17
C ALA A 298 13.11 9.09 -14.44
N ILE A 299 12.53 8.83 -15.62
CA ILE A 299 12.99 9.42 -16.89
C ILE A 299 12.86 10.95 -16.86
N ILE A 300 11.73 11.48 -16.37
CA ILE A 300 11.51 12.93 -16.28
C ILE A 300 12.53 13.55 -15.32
N CYS A 301 12.73 12.96 -14.14
CA CYS A 301 13.73 13.40 -13.17
C CYS A 301 15.14 13.37 -13.76
N TYR A 302 15.53 12.27 -14.41
CA TYR A 302 16.84 12.10 -15.05
C TYR A 302 17.11 13.18 -16.11
N ARG A 303 16.12 13.51 -16.93
CA ARG A 303 16.23 14.58 -17.94
C ARG A 303 16.33 15.99 -17.34
N ASN A 304 15.90 16.15 -16.08
CA ASN A 304 15.96 17.41 -15.37
C ASN A 304 17.27 17.62 -14.59
N PHE A 305 18.15 16.60 -14.51
CA PHE A 305 19.44 16.73 -13.82
C PHE A 305 20.33 17.80 -14.47
N GLY A 306 21.05 18.55 -13.63
CA GLY A 306 21.94 19.65 -14.02
C GLY A 306 21.24 20.97 -14.30
N ARG A 307 19.93 21.09 -13.97
CA ARG A 307 19.14 22.31 -14.24
C ARG A 307 18.83 23.16 -13.00
N GLY A 308 19.61 23.00 -11.93
CA GLY A 308 19.53 23.82 -10.71
C GLY A 308 18.46 23.39 -9.69
N LEU A 309 17.89 22.18 -9.82
CA LEU A 309 16.94 21.65 -8.83
C LEU A 309 17.65 21.27 -7.52
N LYS A 310 18.86 20.70 -7.61
CA LYS A 310 19.72 20.35 -6.46
C LYS A 310 19.90 21.51 -5.48
N ASP A 311 20.23 22.71 -5.98
CA ASP A 311 20.52 23.88 -5.13
C ASP A 311 19.29 24.31 -4.30
N HIS A 312 18.09 24.21 -4.89
CA HIS A 312 16.83 24.52 -4.20
C HIS A 312 16.39 23.44 -3.20
N LEU A 313 16.81 22.19 -3.40
CA LEU A 313 16.53 21.09 -2.47
C LEU A 313 17.49 21.12 -1.28
N GLN A 314 18.77 21.42 -1.50
CA GLN A 314 19.81 21.47 -0.47
C GLN A 314 19.68 22.73 0.40
N GLY A 315 19.46 23.91 -0.19
CA GLY A 315 19.31 25.15 0.58
C GLY A 315 18.09 25.20 1.51
N LYS A 316 17.11 24.30 1.35
CA LYS A 316 15.93 24.19 2.22
C LYS A 316 16.13 23.33 3.47
N GLU A 317 17.19 22.53 3.54
CA GLU A 317 17.55 21.79 4.76
C GLU A 317 18.47 22.61 5.66
N ASP A 318 19.34 23.46 5.10
CA ASP A 318 20.20 24.35 5.89
C ASP A 318 19.40 25.44 6.66
N GLU A 319 18.16 25.72 6.23
CA GLU A 319 17.23 26.65 6.90
C GLU A 319 16.27 25.99 7.91
N LYS A 320 16.27 24.66 8.06
CA LYS A 320 15.35 23.92 8.93
C LYS A 320 16.02 23.38 10.18
#